data_AF-A0A1Q7C8M2-F1
#
_entry.id   AF-A0A1Q7C8M2-F1
#
_cell.length_a   1.000
_cell.length_b   1.000
_cell.length_c   1.000
_cell.angle_alpha   90.00
_cell.angle_beta   90.00
_cell.angle_gamma   90.00
#
_symmetry.space_group_name_H-M   'P 1'
#
loop_
_entity.id
_entity.type
_entity.pdbx_description
1 polymer ?
#
loop_
_entity_poly.entity_id
_entity_poly.type
_entity_poly.pdbx_seq_one_letter_code
_entity_poly.pdbx_strand_id
1 'polypeptide(L)'
;MGKKQVRQQMRQIKPKAAASNTAGATRKQRERFVQAGGMLQGYSPDQVVRFGYISIAIAVVCVLIIAACLLFLPPSYGWPDAVAASIAWIFPIALLASFVGPGFRLALKDRKAEPRIVQGQLVGASSVSTSMGLGMLMVQTRGGTEQFLVPPARLKQVPGNQVNVILTITPHLHHVKSVGVMGQRMVGRVEPPVPTVMKRLQLIPVITPLALAAGAVIGDDAVALAPIQPSALHAALAVLVGAALAGGVYAVSFFLQRRWMEQVQALVPRT
;
A
#
# COMPACT_ATOMS: atom_id res chain seq x y z
N MET A 1 -25.96 -50.40 28.78
CA MET A 1 -24.76 -49.53 28.74
C MET A 1 -24.33 -49.34 27.29
N GLY A 2 -24.18 -48.10 26.82
CA GLY A 2 -23.75 -47.82 25.44
C GLY A 2 -23.93 -46.36 25.06
N LYS A 3 -23.21 -45.45 25.72
CA LYS A 3 -23.21 -44.02 25.37
C LYS A 3 -22.30 -43.80 24.15
N LYS A 4 -22.90 -43.50 23.00
CA LYS A 4 -22.18 -43.00 21.81
C LYS A 4 -21.59 -41.62 22.12
N GLN A 5 -20.27 -41.55 22.25
CA GLN A 5 -19.53 -40.28 22.28
C GLN A 5 -19.52 -39.67 20.88
N VAL A 6 -20.28 -38.58 20.70
CA VAL A 6 -20.18 -37.71 19.54
C VAL A 6 -18.91 -36.89 19.70
N ARG A 7 -17.87 -37.27 18.96
CA ARG A 7 -16.60 -36.55 18.87
C ARG A 7 -16.84 -35.26 18.12
N GLN A 8 -17.13 -34.20 18.86
CA GLN A 8 -17.35 -32.85 18.37
C GLN A 8 -16.05 -32.35 17.74
N GLN A 9 -15.96 -32.45 16.42
CA GLN A 9 -14.83 -31.97 15.64
C GLN A 9 -14.87 -30.44 15.70
N MET A 10 -14.26 -29.86 16.74
CA MET A 10 -13.98 -28.42 16.82
C MET A 10 -13.11 -28.06 15.63
N ARG A 11 -13.74 -27.58 14.56
CA ARG A 11 -13.06 -26.94 13.46
C ARG A 11 -12.40 -25.70 14.06
N GLN A 12 -11.08 -25.77 14.31
CA GLN A 12 -10.29 -24.60 14.64
C GLN A 12 -10.43 -23.62 13.48
N ILE A 13 -11.35 -22.67 13.64
CA ILE A 13 -11.47 -21.52 12.76
C ILE A 13 -10.25 -20.67 13.09
N LYS A 14 -9.16 -20.91 12.36
CA LYS A 14 -8.00 -20.01 12.36
C LYS A 14 -8.56 -18.59 12.13
N PRO A 15 -8.25 -17.61 13.00
CA PRO A 15 -8.69 -16.25 12.79
C PRO A 15 -8.28 -15.84 11.38
N LYS A 16 -9.25 -15.32 10.63
CA LYS A 16 -9.07 -14.91 9.24
C LYS A 16 -8.04 -13.80 9.24
N ALA A 17 -6.78 -14.17 9.00
CA ALA A 17 -5.67 -13.25 8.99
C ALA A 17 -6.04 -12.07 8.09
N ALA A 18 -5.89 -10.87 8.65
CA ALA A 18 -6.04 -9.65 7.87
C ALA A 18 -5.20 -9.75 6.60
N ALA A 19 -5.69 -9.15 5.52
CA ALA A 19 -5.00 -9.14 4.24
C ALA A 19 -3.65 -8.42 4.40
N SER A 20 -2.62 -9.21 4.73
CA SER A 20 -1.25 -8.75 4.88
C SER A 20 -0.55 -8.86 3.54
N ASN A 21 0.14 -7.79 3.14
CA ASN A 21 0.95 -7.77 1.92
C ASN A 21 2.39 -8.29 2.17
N THR A 22 2.60 -9.08 3.24
CA THR A 22 3.90 -9.64 3.61
C THR A 22 4.40 -10.70 2.64
N ALA A 23 5.73 -10.82 2.52
CA ALA A 23 6.38 -11.94 1.85
C ALA A 23 5.84 -13.27 2.41
N GLY A 24 5.24 -14.10 1.54
CA GLY A 24 4.53 -15.33 1.92
C GLY A 24 2.99 -15.28 1.83
N ALA A 25 2.38 -14.12 1.53
CA ALA A 25 0.93 -14.04 1.31
C ALA A 25 0.49 -14.88 0.10
N THR A 26 -0.51 -15.75 0.31
CA THR A 26 -1.11 -16.57 -0.75
C THR A 26 -1.69 -15.69 -1.86
N ARG A 27 -1.69 -16.19 -3.11
CA ARG A 27 -2.25 -15.46 -4.26
C ARG A 27 -3.66 -14.90 -3.97
N LYS A 28 -4.50 -15.71 -3.32
CA LYS A 28 -5.86 -15.32 -2.91
C LYS A 28 -5.90 -14.20 -1.87
N GLN A 29 -4.91 -14.10 -0.98
CA GLN A 29 -4.79 -12.98 -0.03
C GLN A 29 -4.36 -11.70 -0.74
N ARG A 30 -3.44 -11.78 -1.71
CA ARG A 30 -3.02 -10.63 -2.52
C ARG A 30 -4.16 -10.08 -3.37
N GLU A 31 -4.91 -10.96 -4.01
CA GLU A 31 -6.10 -10.57 -4.79
C GLU A 31 -7.14 -9.87 -3.91
N ARG A 32 -7.40 -10.39 -2.70
CA ARG A 32 -8.29 -9.73 -1.73
C ARG A 32 -7.77 -8.38 -1.26
N PHE A 33 -6.46 -8.23 -1.07
CA PHE A 33 -5.84 -6.96 -0.71
C PHE A 33 -6.05 -5.92 -1.81
N VAL A 34 -5.77 -6.27 -3.08
CA VAL A 34 -6.00 -5.39 -4.22
C VAL A 34 -7.50 -5.06 -4.38
N GLN A 35 -8.38 -6.04 -4.21
CA GLN A 35 -9.83 -5.85 -4.24
C GLN A 35 -10.35 -4.95 -3.11
N ALA A 36 -9.66 -4.88 -1.98
CA ALA A 36 -9.98 -3.99 -0.86
C ALA A 36 -9.39 -2.57 -1.02
N GLY A 37 -8.77 -2.26 -2.16
CA GLY A 37 -8.17 -0.95 -2.45
C GLY A 37 -6.66 -0.90 -2.25
N GLY A 38 -6.03 -2.04 -1.97
CA GLY A 38 -4.59 -2.17 -1.83
C GLY A 38 -4.02 -1.21 -0.78
N MET A 39 -3.01 -0.44 -1.16
CA MET A 39 -2.35 0.52 -0.26
C MET A 39 -3.24 1.69 0.16
N LEU A 40 -4.35 1.93 -0.55
CA LEU A 40 -5.28 3.03 -0.28
C LEU A 40 -6.47 2.59 0.59
N GLN A 41 -6.48 1.34 1.06
CA GLN A 41 -7.46 0.86 2.04
C GLN A 41 -7.37 1.70 3.34
N GLY A 42 -8.53 2.08 3.87
CA GLY A 42 -8.69 2.86 5.10
C GLY A 42 -8.63 4.38 4.93
N TYR A 43 -8.14 4.87 3.79
CA TYR A 43 -8.13 6.31 3.49
C TYR A 43 -9.52 6.83 3.12
N SER A 44 -9.77 8.12 3.36
CA SER A 44 -11.07 8.69 3.01
C SER A 44 -11.28 8.67 1.50
N PRO A 45 -12.52 8.37 1.02
CA PRO A 45 -12.81 8.35 -0.41
C PRO A 45 -12.44 9.66 -1.11
N ASP A 46 -12.64 10.81 -0.46
CA ASP A 46 -12.29 12.11 -1.03
C ASP A 46 -10.77 12.30 -1.21
N GLN A 47 -9.95 11.83 -0.27
CA GLN A 47 -8.49 11.86 -0.41
C GLN A 47 -8.02 10.94 -1.52
N VAL A 48 -8.57 9.72 -1.58
CA VAL A 48 -8.23 8.74 -2.62
C VAL A 48 -8.62 9.25 -4.01
N VAL A 49 -9.75 9.94 -4.14
CA VAL A 49 -10.16 10.58 -5.40
C VAL A 49 -9.19 11.68 -5.82
N ARG A 50 -8.71 12.51 -4.89
CA ARG A 50 -7.68 13.52 -5.18
C ARG A 50 -6.38 12.88 -5.66
N PHE A 51 -5.91 11.82 -5.00
CA PHE A 51 -4.74 11.07 -5.46
C PHE A 51 -4.95 10.46 -6.84
N GLY A 52 -6.16 9.97 -7.13
CA GLY A 52 -6.53 9.51 -8.47
C GLY A 52 -6.38 10.60 -9.53
N TYR A 53 -6.93 11.79 -9.32
CA TYR A 53 -6.77 12.89 -10.28
C TYR A 53 -5.33 13.34 -10.46
N ILE A 54 -4.55 13.43 -9.37
CA ILE A 54 -3.11 13.72 -9.45
C ILE A 54 -2.39 12.65 -10.25
N SER A 55 -2.70 11.36 -10.03
CA SER A 55 -2.09 10.26 -10.77
C SER A 55 -2.44 10.27 -12.26
N ILE A 56 -3.67 10.67 -12.62
CA ILE A 56 -4.08 10.85 -14.02
C ILE A 56 -3.32 12.01 -14.65
N ALA A 57 -3.17 13.15 -13.96
CA ALA A 57 -2.41 14.29 -14.46
C ALA A 57 -0.95 13.91 -14.72
N ILE A 58 -0.31 13.17 -13.80
CA ILE A 58 1.06 12.66 -13.99
C ILE A 58 1.12 11.70 -15.17
N ALA A 59 0.17 10.79 -15.32
CA ALA A 59 0.13 9.86 -16.45
C ALA A 59 0.01 10.60 -17.79
N VAL A 60 -0.79 11.67 -17.85
CA VAL A 60 -0.89 12.53 -19.04
C VAL A 60 0.45 13.19 -19.35
N VAL A 61 1.15 13.72 -18.33
CA VAL A 61 2.50 14.28 -18.51
C VAL A 61 3.47 13.23 -19.05
N CYS A 62 3.46 12.00 -18.51
CA CYS A 62 4.29 10.91 -19.04
C CYS A 62 3.99 10.60 -20.52
N VAL A 63 2.71 10.61 -20.92
CA VAL A 63 2.32 10.41 -22.34
C VAL A 63 2.81 11.55 -23.23
N LEU A 64 2.75 12.80 -22.75
CA LEU A 64 3.28 13.94 -23.48
C LEU A 64 4.81 13.85 -23.66
N ILE A 65 5.52 13.35 -22.65
CA ILE A 65 6.96 13.11 -22.74
C ILE A 65 7.27 12.00 -23.75
N ILE A 66 6.52 10.89 -23.73
CA ILE A 66 6.65 9.82 -24.76
C ILE A 66 6.48 10.41 -26.16
N ALA A 67 5.44 11.25 -26.36
CA ALA A 67 5.23 11.89 -27.65
C ALA A 67 6.41 12.82 -28.03
N ALA A 68 6.94 13.59 -27.08
CA ALA A 68 8.11 14.44 -27.30
C ALA A 68 9.35 13.60 -27.67
N CYS A 69 9.62 12.50 -26.97
CA CYS A 69 10.69 11.57 -27.28
C CYS A 69 10.59 11.06 -28.72
N LEU A 70 9.41 10.59 -29.13
CA LEU A 70 9.18 10.06 -30.48
C LEU A 70 9.25 11.13 -31.59
N LEU A 71 9.02 12.40 -31.28
CA LEU A 71 9.08 13.48 -32.27
C LEU A 71 10.47 14.11 -32.39
N PHE A 72 11.18 14.27 -31.27
CA PHE A 72 12.43 15.06 -31.22
C PHE A 72 13.72 14.23 -31.20
N LEU A 73 13.70 12.98 -30.72
CA LEU A 73 14.91 12.12 -30.69
C LEU A 73 15.28 11.53 -32.07
N PRO A 74 14.34 11.08 -32.93
CA PRO A 74 14.72 10.41 -34.18
C PRO A 74 15.62 11.23 -35.12
N PRO A 75 15.44 12.56 -35.29
CA PRO A 75 16.33 13.35 -36.14
C PRO A 75 17.79 13.41 -35.68
N SER A 76 18.05 13.24 -34.38
CA SER A 76 19.39 13.45 -33.79
C SER A 76 20.08 12.15 -33.41
N TYR A 77 19.35 11.20 -32.83
CA TYR A 77 19.89 9.95 -32.26
C TYR A 77 19.37 8.69 -32.99
N GLY A 78 18.26 8.83 -33.72
CA GLY A 78 17.65 7.75 -34.48
C GLY A 78 16.46 7.11 -33.76
N TRP A 79 15.73 6.27 -34.50
CA TRP A 79 14.53 5.60 -34.01
C TRP A 79 14.75 4.64 -32.83
N PRO A 80 15.85 3.85 -32.76
CA PRO A 80 16.06 2.92 -31.65
C PRO A 80 16.07 3.61 -30.27
N ASP A 81 16.78 4.73 -30.15
CA ASP A 81 16.88 5.48 -28.89
C ASP A 81 15.56 6.16 -28.52
N ALA A 82 14.84 6.68 -29.52
CA ALA A 82 13.50 7.25 -29.31
C ALA A 82 12.51 6.22 -28.73
N VAL A 83 12.57 4.97 -29.21
CA VAL A 83 11.73 3.88 -28.71
C VAL A 83 12.16 3.45 -27.31
N ALA A 84 13.46 3.32 -27.04
CA ALA A 84 13.98 2.98 -25.71
C ALA A 84 13.53 4.01 -24.65
N ALA A 85 13.76 5.30 -24.91
CA ALA A 85 13.32 6.42 -24.09
C ALA A 85 11.81 6.37 -23.82
N SER A 86 11.02 6.13 -24.87
CA SER A 86 9.56 6.05 -24.75
C SER A 86 9.10 4.91 -23.83
N ILE A 87 9.78 3.75 -23.88
CA ILE A 87 9.43 2.59 -23.05
C ILE A 87 9.69 2.89 -21.56
N ALA A 88 10.77 3.61 -21.23
CA ALA A 88 11.07 3.98 -19.85
C ALA A 88 9.92 4.76 -19.19
N TRP A 89 9.26 5.64 -19.95
CA TRP A 89 8.13 6.45 -19.47
C TRP A 89 6.79 5.69 -19.35
N ILE A 90 6.68 4.49 -19.92
CA ILE A 90 5.53 3.59 -19.69
C ILE A 90 5.55 3.04 -18.26
N PHE A 91 6.75 2.85 -17.68
CA PHE A 91 6.90 2.24 -16.37
C PHE A 91 6.27 3.05 -15.22
N PRO A 92 6.47 4.38 -15.09
CA PRO A 92 5.75 5.22 -14.14
C PRO A 92 4.22 5.14 -14.28
N ILE A 93 3.70 5.10 -15.53
CA ILE A 93 2.26 4.98 -15.78
C ILE A 93 1.73 3.64 -15.24
N ALA A 94 2.42 2.55 -15.53
CA ALA A 94 2.05 1.21 -15.07
C ALA A 94 2.04 1.10 -13.53
N LEU A 95 3.01 1.73 -12.86
CA LEU A 95 3.05 1.80 -11.40
C LEU A 95 1.86 2.60 -10.84
N LEU A 96 1.60 3.80 -11.35
CA LEU A 96 0.46 4.61 -10.91
C LEU A 96 -0.87 3.88 -11.09
N ALA A 97 -1.06 3.23 -12.24
CA ALA A 97 -2.26 2.44 -12.52
C ALA A 97 -2.41 1.26 -11.55
N SER A 98 -1.31 0.58 -11.20
CA SER A 98 -1.32 -0.58 -10.30
C SER A 98 -1.54 -0.20 -8.84
N PHE A 99 -0.92 0.87 -8.36
CA PHE A 99 -0.96 1.28 -6.95
C PHE A 99 -2.20 2.14 -6.62
N VAL A 100 -2.61 3.04 -7.52
CA VAL A 100 -3.70 4.01 -7.28
C VAL A 100 -5.01 3.55 -7.90
N GLY A 101 -4.97 2.90 -9.07
CA GLY A 101 -6.16 2.52 -9.85
C GLY A 101 -7.21 1.72 -9.07
N PRO A 102 -6.84 0.62 -8.38
CA PRO A 102 -7.79 -0.16 -7.58
C PRO A 102 -8.49 0.67 -6.50
N GLY A 103 -7.72 1.45 -5.73
CA GLY A 103 -8.26 2.32 -4.69
C GLY A 103 -9.15 3.43 -5.24
N PHE A 104 -8.74 4.07 -6.34
CA PHE A 104 -9.52 5.12 -7.00
C PHE A 104 -10.89 4.63 -7.47
N ARG A 105 -10.93 3.46 -8.12
CA ARG A 105 -12.19 2.85 -8.57
C ARG A 105 -13.15 2.56 -7.40
N LEU A 106 -12.62 2.09 -6.27
CA LEU A 106 -13.43 1.81 -5.08
C LEU A 106 -13.87 3.10 -4.38
N ALA A 107 -13.03 4.13 -4.37
CA ALA A 107 -13.38 5.45 -3.83
C ALA A 107 -14.57 6.06 -4.56
N LEU A 108 -14.60 5.97 -5.90
CA LEU A 108 -15.72 6.44 -6.71
C LEU A 108 -17.03 5.69 -6.40
N LYS A 109 -16.95 4.39 -6.07
CA LYS A 109 -18.11 3.61 -5.62
C LYS A 109 -18.56 4.01 -4.22
N ASP A 110 -17.62 4.18 -3.29
CA ASP A 110 -17.88 4.55 -1.90
C ASP A 110 -18.53 5.94 -1.75
N ARG A 111 -18.27 6.87 -2.68
CA ARG A 111 -18.95 8.18 -2.69
C ARG A 111 -20.45 8.08 -2.92
N LYS A 112 -20.91 7.01 -3.58
CA LYS A 112 -22.33 6.78 -3.90
C LYS A 112 -23.00 5.79 -2.95
N ALA A 113 -22.22 5.13 -2.10
CA ALA A 113 -22.71 4.04 -1.26
C ALA A 113 -23.00 4.53 0.17
N GLU A 114 -24.02 3.95 0.79
CA GLU A 114 -24.33 4.22 2.18
C GLU A 114 -23.28 3.63 3.13
N PRO A 115 -22.94 4.32 4.23
CA PRO A 115 -22.00 3.80 5.21
C PRO A 115 -22.55 2.56 5.91
N ARG A 116 -21.69 1.56 6.10
CA ARG A 116 -22.01 0.37 6.88
C ARG A 116 -21.68 0.60 8.35
N ILE A 117 -22.54 0.11 9.23
CA ILE A 117 -22.29 0.14 10.67
C ILE A 117 -21.78 -1.24 11.11
N VAL A 118 -20.65 -1.25 11.83
CA VAL A 118 -20.05 -2.45 12.43
C VAL A 118 -20.03 -2.26 13.93
N GLN A 119 -20.61 -3.21 14.66
CA GLN A 119 -20.67 -3.18 16.12
C GLN A 119 -19.94 -4.39 16.68
N GLY A 120 -19.14 -4.18 17.72
CA GLY A 120 -18.45 -5.27 18.41
C GLY A 120 -17.61 -4.80 19.58
N GLN A 121 -16.90 -5.73 20.21
CA GLN A 121 -16.03 -5.47 21.35
C GLN A 121 -14.63 -5.09 20.87
N LEU A 122 -14.05 -4.02 21.43
CA LEU A 122 -12.65 -3.67 21.19
C LEU A 122 -11.73 -4.74 21.77
N VAL A 123 -10.90 -5.34 20.92
CA VAL A 123 -9.87 -6.32 21.31
C VAL A 123 -8.51 -5.65 21.43
N GLY A 124 -8.24 -4.68 20.56
CA GLY A 124 -6.98 -3.97 20.56
C GLY A 124 -7.03 -2.76 19.65
N ALA A 125 -6.19 -1.79 19.94
CA ALA A 125 -5.94 -0.67 19.06
C ALA A 125 -4.43 -0.44 18.98
N SER A 126 -3.95 0.13 17.89
CA SER A 126 -2.54 0.46 17.64
C SER A 126 -2.47 1.79 16.90
N SER A 127 -1.55 2.68 17.30
CA SER A 127 -1.24 3.90 16.55
C SER A 127 -0.45 3.60 15.26
N VAL A 128 0.05 2.37 15.12
CA VAL A 128 0.82 1.89 13.97
C VAL A 128 -0.01 0.88 13.18
N SER A 129 -0.10 1.07 11.87
CA SER A 129 -0.69 0.10 10.95
C SER A 129 0.22 -0.17 9.74
N THR A 130 -0.22 -1.08 8.87
CA THR A 130 0.40 -1.37 7.58
C THR A 130 0.24 -0.24 6.56
N SER A 131 -0.71 0.68 6.78
CA SER A 131 -0.94 1.84 5.92
C SER A 131 -0.35 3.09 6.56
N MET A 132 0.37 3.87 5.75
CA MET A 132 1.04 5.08 6.21
C MET A 132 0.04 6.06 6.83
N GLY A 133 0.35 6.61 8.00
CA GLY A 133 -0.49 7.64 8.65
C GLY A 133 -1.85 7.15 9.18
N LEU A 134 -2.15 5.85 9.10
CA LEU A 134 -3.31 5.23 9.73
C LEU A 134 -2.84 4.35 10.89
N GLY A 135 -3.65 4.27 11.95
CA GLY A 135 -3.49 3.22 12.95
C GLY A 135 -4.46 2.06 12.71
N MET A 136 -4.47 1.10 13.61
CA MET A 136 -5.22 -0.14 13.48
C MET A 136 -6.15 -0.31 14.68
N LEU A 137 -7.35 -0.78 14.42
CA LEU A 137 -8.34 -1.09 15.44
C LEU A 137 -8.90 -2.49 15.19
N MET A 138 -8.79 -3.36 16.19
CA MET A 138 -9.27 -4.73 16.16
C MET A 138 -10.57 -4.83 16.95
N VAL A 139 -11.64 -5.26 16.27
CA VAL A 139 -12.97 -5.43 16.87
C VAL A 139 -13.39 -6.88 16.74
N GLN A 140 -13.83 -7.46 17.85
CA GLN A 140 -14.50 -8.75 17.86
C GLN A 140 -15.99 -8.54 17.59
N THR A 141 -16.39 -8.90 16.39
CA THR A 141 -17.80 -8.91 15.97
C THR A 141 -18.37 -10.33 16.14
N ARG A 142 -19.69 -10.47 15.94
CA ARG A 142 -20.34 -11.81 15.92
C ARG A 142 -19.76 -12.74 14.85
N GLY A 143 -19.17 -12.19 13.78
CA GLY A 143 -18.54 -12.94 12.69
C GLY A 143 -17.06 -13.26 12.91
N GLY A 144 -16.48 -12.86 14.05
CA GLY A 144 -15.06 -13.01 14.37
C GLY A 144 -14.34 -11.68 14.55
N THR A 145 -13.02 -11.74 14.67
CA THR A 145 -12.15 -10.57 14.82
C THR A 145 -11.88 -9.90 13.47
N GLU A 146 -12.31 -8.65 13.33
CA GLU A 146 -12.09 -7.79 12.17
C GLU A 146 -11.08 -6.70 12.51
N GLN A 147 -10.22 -6.35 11.55
CA GLN A 147 -9.22 -5.29 11.69
C GLN A 147 -9.59 -4.13 10.76
N PHE A 148 -9.64 -2.92 11.32
CA PHE A 148 -9.93 -1.69 10.59
C PHE A 148 -8.74 -0.74 10.68
N LEU A 149 -8.48 -0.05 9.56
CA LEU A 149 -7.50 1.02 9.49
C LEU A 149 -8.20 2.34 9.84
N VAL A 150 -7.72 3.02 10.87
CA VAL A 150 -8.41 4.14 11.49
C VAL A 150 -7.53 5.39 11.48
N PRO A 151 -8.07 6.57 11.12
CA PRO A 151 -7.35 7.82 11.23
C PRO A 151 -6.91 8.11 12.68
N PRO A 152 -5.72 8.69 12.91
CA PRO A 152 -5.21 8.97 14.26
C PRO A 152 -6.17 9.80 15.12
N ALA A 153 -6.86 10.78 14.52
CA ALA A 153 -7.85 11.60 15.21
C ALA A 153 -9.02 10.79 15.81
N ARG A 154 -9.39 9.68 15.16
CA ARG A 154 -10.46 8.79 15.61
C ARG A 154 -9.95 7.74 16.60
N LEU A 155 -8.68 7.34 16.50
CA LEU A 155 -8.06 6.43 17.47
C LEU A 155 -7.93 7.03 18.86
N LYS A 156 -7.73 8.35 18.98
CA LYS A 156 -7.74 9.05 20.27
C LYS A 156 -9.06 8.94 21.03
N GLN A 157 -10.16 8.69 20.31
CA GLN A 157 -11.49 8.52 20.90
C GLN A 157 -11.70 7.11 21.47
N VAL A 158 -10.80 6.17 21.16
CA VAL A 158 -10.91 4.77 21.55
C VAL A 158 -10.24 4.57 22.92
N PRO A 159 -10.98 4.08 23.92
CA PRO A 159 -10.43 3.82 25.25
C PRO A 159 -9.44 2.64 25.21
N GLY A 160 -8.51 2.61 26.18
CA GLY A 160 -7.58 1.49 26.34
C GLY A 160 -8.19 0.21 26.93
N ASN A 161 -9.48 0.23 27.30
CA ASN A 161 -10.18 -0.89 27.92
C ASN A 161 -10.99 -1.72 26.91
N GLN A 162 -11.42 -2.92 27.27
CA GLN A 162 -12.35 -3.72 26.46
C GLN A 162 -13.75 -3.10 26.51
N VAL A 163 -14.08 -2.28 25.51
CA VAL A 163 -15.36 -1.57 25.43
C VAL A 163 -16.07 -1.93 24.13
N ASN A 164 -17.40 -1.89 24.12
CA ASN A 164 -18.16 -2.04 22.89
C ASN A 164 -18.02 -0.78 22.05
N VAL A 165 -17.75 -0.95 20.76
CA VAL A 165 -17.50 0.14 19.81
C VAL A 165 -18.42 -0.04 18.61
N ILE A 166 -18.95 1.08 18.14
CA ILE A 166 -19.73 1.21 16.93
C ILE A 166 -18.87 1.97 15.92
N LEU A 167 -18.56 1.33 14.80
CA LEU A 167 -17.80 1.92 13.70
C LEU A 167 -18.74 2.18 12.55
N THR A 168 -18.70 3.40 12.00
CA THR A 168 -19.34 3.71 10.73
C THR A 168 -18.25 3.71 9.66
N ILE A 169 -18.35 2.77 8.72
CA ILE A 169 -17.31 2.51 7.71
C ILE A 169 -17.84 2.68 6.28
N THR A 170 -16.96 2.99 5.34
CA THR A 170 -17.30 2.87 3.92
C THR A 170 -17.25 1.40 3.48
N PRO A 171 -18.15 0.98 2.57
CA PRO A 171 -18.30 -0.43 2.24
C PRO A 171 -17.12 -1.05 1.49
N HIS A 172 -16.40 -0.28 0.66
CA HIS A 172 -15.33 -0.83 -0.18
C HIS A 172 -13.92 -0.52 0.35
N LEU A 173 -13.60 0.75 0.61
CA LEU A 173 -12.29 1.14 1.14
C LEU A 173 -12.13 0.86 2.64
N HIS A 174 -13.21 0.45 3.32
CA HIS A 174 -13.21 0.23 4.77
C HIS A 174 -12.72 1.45 5.57
N HIS A 175 -12.97 2.66 5.06
CA HIS A 175 -12.62 3.89 5.73
C HIS A 175 -13.54 4.13 6.92
N VAL A 176 -12.95 4.32 8.11
CA VAL A 176 -13.71 4.61 9.32
C VAL A 176 -14.08 6.09 9.38
N LYS A 177 -15.35 6.40 9.11
CA LYS A 177 -15.93 7.76 9.18
C LYS A 177 -16.09 8.25 10.62
N SER A 178 -16.62 7.39 11.48
CA SER A 178 -16.86 7.68 12.90
C SER A 178 -16.68 6.46 13.78
N VAL A 179 -16.27 6.72 15.02
CA VAL A 179 -16.07 5.74 16.08
C VAL A 179 -16.92 6.20 17.27
N GLY A 180 -17.94 5.42 17.63
CA GLY A 180 -18.74 5.60 18.83
C GLY A 180 -18.34 4.57 19.87
N VAL A 181 -18.13 5.00 21.11
CA VAL A 181 -17.81 4.11 22.23
C VAL A 181 -19.06 3.93 23.07
N MET A 182 -19.49 2.68 23.25
CA MET A 182 -20.65 2.30 24.03
C MET A 182 -20.17 1.76 25.39
N GLY A 183 -20.16 2.61 26.41
CA GLY A 183 -19.79 2.20 27.78
C GLY A 183 -19.36 3.36 28.67
N GLN A 184 -19.30 3.10 29.99
CA GLN A 184 -18.89 4.08 30.99
C GLN A 184 -17.38 3.97 31.29
N ARG A 185 -16.74 5.14 31.29
CA ARG A 185 -15.34 5.47 31.65
C ARG A 185 -14.32 5.30 30.52
N MET A 186 -13.98 6.44 29.90
CA MET A 186 -12.80 6.58 29.04
C MET A 186 -11.55 6.54 29.92
N VAL A 187 -10.84 5.41 29.93
CA VAL A 187 -9.45 5.40 30.40
C VAL A 187 -8.59 5.87 29.23
N GLY A 188 -7.90 6.99 29.44
CA GLY A 188 -6.97 7.55 28.46
C GLY A 188 -5.93 6.50 28.07
N ARG A 189 -5.85 6.21 26.78
CA ARG A 189 -4.87 5.27 26.26
C ARG A 189 -3.51 5.96 26.21
N VAL A 190 -2.53 5.42 26.95
CA VAL A 190 -1.13 5.81 26.75
C VAL A 190 -0.67 5.15 25.46
N GLU A 191 -0.40 5.96 24.43
CA GLU A 191 0.19 5.45 23.20
C GLU A 191 1.66 5.11 23.46
N PRO A 192 2.10 3.86 23.24
CA PRO A 192 3.52 3.56 23.31
C PRO A 192 4.25 4.38 22.22
N PRO A 193 5.42 4.97 22.52
CA PRO A 193 6.17 5.73 21.55
C PRO A 193 6.53 4.84 20.37
N VAL A 194 6.12 5.24 19.17
CA VAL A 194 6.38 4.46 17.95
C VAL A 194 7.87 4.53 17.63
N PRO A 195 8.60 3.39 17.58
CA PRO A 195 10.00 3.36 17.21
C PRO A 195 10.22 4.01 15.85
N THR A 196 11.27 4.81 15.71
CA THR A 196 11.62 5.48 14.44
C THR A 196 11.82 4.48 13.30
N VAL A 197 12.28 3.27 13.60
CA VAL A 197 12.45 2.16 12.63
C VAL A 197 11.10 1.74 12.03
N MET A 198 10.02 1.69 12.81
CA MET A 198 8.68 1.36 12.28
C MET A 198 8.18 2.46 11.34
N LYS A 199 8.41 3.74 11.67
CA LYS A 199 8.06 4.86 10.77
C LYS A 199 8.81 4.78 9.44
N ARG A 200 10.10 4.42 9.46
CA ARG A 200 10.90 4.23 8.24
C ARG A 200 10.40 3.05 7.42
N LEU A 201 10.07 1.93 8.06
CA LEU A 201 9.55 0.74 7.39
C LEU A 201 8.20 1.00 6.69
N GLN A 202 7.33 1.83 7.27
CA GLN A 202 6.06 2.25 6.66
C GLN A 202 6.23 3.07 5.37
N LEU A 203 7.36 3.76 5.19
CA LEU A 203 7.62 4.59 4.01
C LEU A 203 8.09 3.78 2.81
N ILE A 204 8.70 2.61 3.03
CA ILE A 204 9.32 1.83 1.95
C ILE A 204 8.34 1.45 0.84
N PRO A 205 7.11 0.98 1.12
CA PRO A 205 6.15 0.65 0.06
C PRO A 205 5.79 1.81 -0.87
N VAL A 206 6.03 3.06 -0.44
CA VAL A 206 5.80 4.28 -1.24
C VAL A 206 7.09 4.76 -1.91
N ILE A 207 8.20 4.80 -1.17
CA ILE A 207 9.48 5.32 -1.67
C ILE A 207 10.07 4.39 -2.74
N THR A 208 9.99 3.07 -2.57
CA THR A 208 10.64 2.12 -3.49
C THR A 208 10.08 2.18 -4.90
N PRO A 209 8.75 2.15 -5.14
CA PRO A 209 8.22 2.33 -6.50
C PRO A 209 8.59 3.68 -7.13
N LEU A 210 8.61 4.76 -6.34
CA LEU A 210 9.01 6.09 -6.83
C LEU A 210 10.49 6.14 -7.20
N ALA A 211 11.35 5.60 -6.35
CA ALA A 211 12.78 5.53 -6.60
C ALA A 211 13.12 4.61 -7.79
N LEU A 212 12.37 3.52 -7.97
CA LEU A 212 12.50 2.64 -9.13
C LEU A 212 12.12 3.37 -10.42
N ALA A 213 11.00 4.08 -10.42
CA ALA A 213 10.57 4.87 -11.55
C ALA A 213 11.60 5.95 -11.91
N ALA A 214 12.07 6.71 -10.91
CA ALA A 214 13.08 7.73 -11.10
C ALA A 214 14.41 7.14 -11.60
N GLY A 215 14.87 6.03 -11.01
CA GLY A 215 16.13 5.38 -11.40
C GLY A 215 16.10 4.84 -12.84
N ALA A 216 14.97 4.26 -13.25
CA ALA A 216 14.78 3.77 -14.62
C ALA A 216 14.79 4.94 -15.63
N VAL A 217 14.00 5.98 -15.36
CA VAL A 217 13.88 7.16 -16.25
C VAL A 217 15.19 7.94 -16.32
N ILE A 218 15.79 8.28 -15.18
CA ILE A 218 17.04 9.05 -15.14
C ILE A 218 18.18 8.26 -15.80
N GLY A 219 18.26 6.95 -15.57
CA GLY A 219 19.29 6.11 -16.17
C GLY A 219 19.19 6.03 -17.68
N ASP A 220 17.96 5.84 -18.18
CA ASP A 220 17.69 5.75 -19.61
C ASP A 220 17.88 7.11 -20.30
N ASP A 221 17.27 8.18 -19.77
CA ASP A 221 17.37 9.53 -20.33
C ASP A 221 18.81 10.07 -20.31
N ALA A 222 19.58 9.81 -19.24
CA ALA A 222 20.97 10.26 -19.15
C ALA A 222 21.86 9.60 -20.21
N VAL A 223 21.62 8.33 -20.52
CA VAL A 223 22.36 7.64 -21.59
C VAL A 223 21.82 8.03 -22.95
N ALA A 224 20.52 8.22 -23.12
CA ALA A 224 19.91 8.67 -24.38
C ALA A 224 20.46 10.02 -24.86
N LEU A 225 20.90 10.88 -23.96
CA LEU A 225 21.53 12.17 -24.27
C LEU A 225 23.05 12.09 -24.53
N ALA A 226 23.66 10.92 -24.35
CA ALA A 226 25.08 10.71 -24.63
C ALA A 226 25.31 10.47 -26.13
N PRO A 227 26.33 11.08 -26.76
CA PRO A 227 26.63 10.87 -28.18
C PRO A 227 27.34 9.52 -28.38
N ILE A 228 26.58 8.42 -28.47
CA ILE A 228 27.12 7.06 -28.65
C ILE A 228 26.71 6.53 -30.03
N GLN A 229 27.68 6.00 -30.78
CA GLN A 229 27.43 5.31 -32.05
C GLN A 229 27.98 3.88 -31.96
N PRO A 230 27.33 2.88 -32.60
CA PRO A 230 26.09 2.96 -33.39
C PRO A 230 24.81 3.00 -32.53
N SER A 231 23.72 3.55 -33.08
CA SER A 231 22.44 3.78 -32.36
C SER A 231 21.80 2.52 -31.76
N ALA A 232 21.97 1.36 -32.39
CA ALA A 232 21.48 0.10 -31.81
C ALA A 232 22.22 -0.29 -30.51
N LEU A 233 23.52 -0.01 -30.45
CA LEU A 233 24.34 -0.23 -29.25
C LEU A 233 24.04 0.84 -28.20
N HIS A 234 23.81 2.08 -28.62
CA HIS A 234 23.37 3.18 -27.77
C HIS A 234 22.05 2.85 -27.06
N ALA A 235 21.03 2.43 -27.78
CA ALA A 235 19.74 2.03 -27.22
C ALA A 235 19.86 0.86 -26.25
N ALA A 236 20.69 -0.14 -26.58
CA ALA A 236 20.93 -1.27 -25.69
C ALA A 236 21.61 -0.84 -24.38
N LEU A 237 22.58 0.07 -24.45
CA LEU A 237 23.23 0.63 -23.27
C LEU A 237 22.27 1.46 -22.42
N ALA A 238 21.39 2.26 -23.03
CA ALA A 238 20.40 3.06 -22.31
C ALA A 238 19.47 2.17 -21.46
N VAL A 239 18.89 1.14 -22.10
CA VAL A 239 18.04 0.17 -21.42
C VAL A 239 18.80 -0.59 -20.33
N LEU A 240 20.05 -0.99 -20.57
CA LEU A 240 20.86 -1.71 -19.59
C LEU A 240 21.20 -0.84 -18.38
N VAL A 241 21.54 0.44 -18.58
CA VAL A 241 21.85 1.37 -17.49
C VAL A 241 20.60 1.70 -16.69
N GLY A 242 19.47 1.98 -17.35
CA GLY A 242 18.17 2.17 -16.69
C GLY A 242 17.77 0.95 -15.86
N ALA A 243 17.90 -0.26 -16.43
CA ALA A 243 17.63 -1.51 -15.72
C ALA A 243 18.60 -1.77 -14.57
N ALA A 244 19.88 -1.47 -14.73
CA ALA A 244 20.89 -1.64 -13.68
C ALA A 244 20.65 -0.68 -12.51
N LEU A 245 20.31 0.58 -12.77
CA LEU A 245 19.98 1.55 -11.73
C LEU A 245 18.68 1.17 -11.00
N ALA A 246 17.63 0.78 -11.74
CA ALA A 246 16.41 0.27 -11.12
C ALA A 246 16.68 -0.99 -10.29
N GLY A 247 17.47 -1.94 -10.80
CA GLY A 247 17.90 -3.13 -10.08
C GLY A 247 18.69 -2.80 -8.80
N GLY A 248 19.58 -1.80 -8.86
CA GLY A 248 20.32 -1.29 -7.72
C GLY A 248 19.41 -0.68 -6.65
N VAL A 249 18.44 0.14 -7.05
CA VAL A 249 17.42 0.70 -6.15
C VAL A 249 16.60 -0.41 -5.49
N TYR A 250 16.18 -1.42 -6.26
CA TYR A 250 15.48 -2.58 -5.73
C TYR A 250 16.33 -3.34 -4.69
N ALA A 251 17.59 -3.63 -5.01
CA ALA A 251 18.50 -4.34 -4.14
C ALA A 251 18.73 -3.58 -2.82
N VAL A 252 19.04 -2.29 -2.89
CA VAL A 252 19.22 -1.43 -1.70
C VAL A 252 17.94 -1.41 -0.85
N SER A 253 16.78 -1.23 -1.48
CA SER A 253 15.49 -1.29 -0.79
C SER A 253 15.27 -2.63 -0.09
N PHE A 254 15.57 -3.75 -0.75
CA PHE A 254 15.40 -5.09 -0.22
C PHE A 254 16.31 -5.34 1.00
N PHE A 255 17.58 -4.95 0.93
CA PHE A 255 18.52 -5.07 2.05
C PHE A 255 18.11 -4.19 3.24
N LEU A 256 17.68 -2.95 2.99
CA LEU A 256 17.18 -2.05 4.04
C LEU A 256 15.90 -2.60 4.70
N GLN A 257 14.96 -3.12 3.91
CA GLN A 257 13.76 -3.79 4.42
C GLN A 257 14.11 -4.94 5.36
N ARG A 258 15.02 -5.81 4.93
CA ARG A 258 15.46 -6.95 5.73
C ARG A 258 16.09 -6.51 7.05
N ARG A 259 17.03 -5.55 6.98
CA ARG A 259 17.72 -5.03 8.17
C ARG A 259 16.76 -4.37 9.16
N TRP A 260 15.81 -3.55 8.69
CA TRP A 260 14.86 -2.91 9.59
C TRP A 260 13.82 -3.88 10.15
N MET A 261 13.45 -4.93 9.41
CA MET A 261 12.61 -6.01 9.94
C MET A 261 13.29 -6.77 11.08
N GLU A 262 14.59 -7.07 10.96
CA GLU A 262 15.38 -7.67 12.03
C GLU A 262 15.42 -6.77 13.28
N GLN A 263 15.60 -5.46 13.09
CA GLN A 263 15.55 -4.48 14.18
C GLN A 263 14.17 -4.42 14.86
N VAL A 264 13.08 -4.48 14.08
CA VAL A 264 11.72 -4.50 14.64
C VAL A 264 11.46 -5.79 15.42
N GLN A 265 11.88 -6.94 14.91
CA GLN A 265 11.75 -8.22 15.62
C GLN A 265 12.52 -8.25 16.95
N ALA A 266 13.68 -7.59 17.00
CA ALA A 266 14.46 -7.46 18.24
C ALA A 266 13.76 -6.60 19.31
N LEU A 267 12.83 -5.72 18.92
CA LEU A 267 12.06 -4.87 19.83
C LEU A 267 10.80 -5.55 20.38
N VAL A 268 10.41 -6.72 19.83
CA VAL A 268 9.27 -7.48 20.34
C VAL A 268 9.70 -8.23 21.60
N PRO A 269 8.96 -8.12 22.72
CA PRO A 269 9.26 -8.89 23.92
C PRO A 269 9.25 -10.39 23.58
N ARG A 270 10.34 -11.09 23.85
CA ARG A 270 10.35 -12.55 23.78
C ARG A 270 9.57 -13.07 24.99
N THR A 271 8.33 -13.50 24.76
CA THR A 271 7.52 -14.24 25.73
C THR A 271 7.91 -15.71 25.73
#